data_AF-A0A9W3CHB1-F1
#
_entry.id   AF-A0A9W3CHB1-F1
#
_cell.length_a   1.000
_cell.length_b   1.000
_cell.length_c   1.000
_cell.angle_alpha   90.00
_cell.angle_beta   90.00
_cell.angle_gamma   90.00
#
_symmetry.space_group_name_H-M   'P 1'
#
loop_
_entity.id
_entity.type
_entity.pdbx_description
1 polymer ?
#
loop_
_entity_poly.entity_id
_entity_poly.type
_entity_poly.pdbx_seq_one_letter_code
_entity_poly.pdbx_strand_id
1 'polypeptide(L)'
;MSVPEVCVLCSAAPETHHHLFFECSFSSSVWNYFASKVWDNPPQDIHSVAAWINLHRSSSPQARYIIRLMFQSSIYLIWKERNKRIFTTQVTSAFGVRSAVDRQIRDRLLSIKPSPAFQPPLLQFFFACTRPP
;
A
#
# COMPACT_ATOMS: atom_id res chain seq x y z
N MET A 1 -8.03 17.78 -22.59
CA MET A 1 -7.29 17.37 -21.39
C MET A 1 -5.92 16.87 -21.84
N SER A 2 -4.86 17.61 -21.54
CA SER A 2 -3.48 17.12 -21.68
C SER A 2 -3.09 16.41 -20.38
N VAL A 3 -2.54 15.21 -20.48
CA VAL A 3 -1.94 14.53 -19.32
C VAL A 3 -0.59 15.22 -19.08
N PRO A 4 -0.31 15.73 -17.87
CA PRO A 4 0.98 16.33 -17.56
C PRO A 4 2.11 15.32 -17.79
N GLU A 5 3.18 15.74 -18.47
CA GLU A 5 4.36 14.89 -18.67
C GLU A 5 5.06 14.57 -17.35
N VAL A 6 4.95 15.48 -16.37
CA VAL A 6 5.51 15.35 -15.02
C VAL A 6 4.45 14.76 -14.08
N CYS A 7 4.88 13.84 -13.21
CA CYS A 7 4.01 13.21 -12.22
C CYS A 7 3.27 14.23 -11.35
N VAL A 8 1.93 14.14 -11.34
CA VAL A 8 1.05 15.06 -10.59
C VAL A 8 1.12 14.89 -9.06
N LEU A 9 1.76 13.81 -8.59
CA LEU A 9 1.88 13.55 -7.17
C LEU A 9 3.06 14.29 -6.51
N CYS A 10 4.20 14.36 -7.19
CA CYS A 10 5.44 14.96 -6.70
C CYS A 10 5.92 16.18 -7.50
N SER A 11 5.43 16.37 -8.73
CA SER A 11 5.83 17.45 -9.65
C SER A 11 7.34 17.50 -9.96
N ALA A 12 8.05 16.36 -9.86
CA ALA A 12 9.52 16.34 -9.91
C ALA A 12 10.13 15.49 -11.05
N ALA A 13 9.41 14.50 -11.59
CA ALA A 13 9.93 13.61 -12.63
C ALA A 13 8.81 13.15 -13.59
N PRO A 14 9.15 12.65 -14.79
CA PRO A 14 8.19 12.08 -15.70
C PRO A 14 7.39 10.93 -15.07
N GLU A 15 6.09 10.88 -15.36
CA GLU A 15 5.26 9.79 -14.84
C GLU A 15 5.50 8.48 -15.61
N THR A 16 6.00 7.47 -14.90
CA THR A 16 6.04 6.07 -15.35
C THR A 16 5.35 5.20 -14.30
N HIS A 17 5.03 3.94 -14.63
CA HIS A 17 4.49 3.02 -13.62
C HIS A 17 5.45 2.81 -12.44
N HIS A 18 6.75 2.70 -12.74
CA HIS A 18 7.78 2.54 -11.71
C HIS A 18 7.86 3.78 -10.81
N HIS A 19 7.87 4.97 -11.43
CA HIS A 19 7.88 6.22 -10.71
C HIS A 19 6.62 6.39 -9.85
N LEU A 20 5.44 6.22 -10.45
CA LEU A 20 4.16 6.48 -9.81
C LEU A 20 3.96 5.67 -8.53
N PHE A 21 4.42 4.42 -8.48
CA PHE A 21 4.15 3.53 -7.35
C PHE A 21 5.31 3.39 -6.37
N PHE A 22 6.55 3.67 -6.79
CA PHE A 22 7.72 3.39 -5.93
C PHE A 22 8.73 4.55 -5.81
N GLU A 23 9.09 5.25 -6.89
CA GLU A 23 10.12 6.31 -6.80
C GLU A 23 9.55 7.68 -6.45
N CYS A 24 8.28 7.94 -6.77
CA CYS A 24 7.60 9.18 -6.46
C CYS A 24 7.64 9.42 -4.95
N SER A 25 8.21 10.54 -4.51
CA SER A 25 8.37 10.88 -3.08
C SER A 25 7.06 10.85 -2.30
N PHE A 26 5.94 11.19 -2.94
CA PHE A 26 4.61 11.07 -2.35
C PHE A 26 4.21 9.60 -2.15
N SER A 27 4.29 8.80 -3.21
CA SER A 27 3.89 7.40 -3.21
C SER A 27 4.80 6.54 -2.31
N SER A 28 6.11 6.77 -2.35
CA SER A 28 7.09 6.09 -1.51
C SER A 28 6.87 6.39 -0.04
N SER A 29 6.48 7.61 0.33
CA SER A 29 6.09 7.96 1.70
C SER A 29 4.86 7.17 2.19
N VAL A 30 3.86 6.98 1.32
CA VAL A 30 2.67 6.16 1.63
C VAL A 30 3.06 4.69 1.76
N TRP A 31 3.78 4.14 0.78
CA TRP A 31 4.18 2.73 0.73
C TRP A 31 5.09 2.34 1.89
N ASN A 32 6.18 3.08 2.10
CA ASN A 32 7.18 2.77 3.12
C ASN A 32 6.60 2.84 4.54
N TYR A 33 5.60 3.67 4.80
CA TYR A 33 4.93 3.70 6.11
C TYR A 33 4.29 2.36 6.48
N PHE A 34 3.75 1.63 5.51
CA PHE A 34 3.16 0.31 5.76
C PHE A 34 4.19 -0.81 5.60
N ALA A 35 5.01 -0.73 4.56
CA ALA A 35 5.99 -1.76 4.25
C ALA A 35 7.06 -1.91 5.34
N SER A 36 7.53 -0.81 5.94
CA SER A 36 8.51 -0.86 7.06
C SER A 36 8.00 -1.57 8.31
N LYS A 37 6.69 -1.79 8.44
CA LYS A 37 6.10 -2.55 9.56
C LYS A 37 6.18 -4.07 9.37
N VAL A 38 6.59 -4.49 8.18
CA VAL A 38 6.60 -5.90 7.76
C VAL A 38 7.99 -6.31 7.29
N TRP A 39 8.68 -5.41 6.60
CA TRP A 39 10.01 -5.62 6.06
C TRP A 39 10.99 -4.67 6.71
N ASP A 40 12.11 -5.21 7.21
CA ASP A 40 13.25 -4.40 7.64
C ASP A 40 13.82 -3.59 6.46
N ASN A 41 13.80 -4.18 5.27
CA ASN A 41 14.16 -3.55 4.00
C ASN A 41 12.97 -3.61 3.03
N PRO A 42 12.09 -2.58 3.03
CA PRO A 42 10.93 -2.53 2.15
C PRO A 42 11.28 -2.68 0.66
N PRO A 43 10.57 -3.53 -0.09
CA PRO A 43 10.80 -3.66 -1.52
C PRO A 43 10.46 -2.35 -2.24
N GLN A 44 11.31 -1.97 -3.19
CA GLN A 44 11.25 -0.69 -3.90
C GLN A 44 10.72 -0.82 -5.33
N ASP A 45 10.23 -1.99 -5.72
CA ASP A 45 9.66 -2.23 -7.04
C ASP A 45 8.67 -3.41 -7.01
N ILE A 46 7.87 -3.54 -8.07
CA ILE A 46 6.82 -4.55 -8.18
C ILE A 46 7.36 -5.98 -8.27
N HIS A 47 8.53 -6.18 -8.88
CA HIS A 47 9.15 -7.49 -9.00
C HIS A 47 9.66 -7.96 -7.64
N SER A 48 10.25 -7.08 -6.84
CA SER A 48 10.66 -7.37 -5.47
C SER A 48 9.46 -7.72 -4.57
N VAL A 49 8.35 -6.98 -4.68
CA VAL A 49 7.11 -7.31 -3.97
C VAL A 49 6.59 -8.69 -4.39
N ALA A 50 6.53 -8.96 -5.70
CA ALA A 50 6.05 -10.23 -6.23
C ALA A 50 6.95 -11.41 -5.83
N ALA A 51 8.27 -11.22 -5.89
CA ALA A 51 9.24 -12.20 -5.42
C ALA A 51 9.01 -12.52 -3.96
N TRP A 52 8.80 -11.50 -3.10
CA TRP A 52 8.50 -11.76 -1.70
C TRP A 52 7.24 -12.61 -1.51
N ILE A 53 6.15 -12.23 -2.19
CA ILE A 53 4.85 -12.92 -2.11
C ILE A 53 4.95 -14.39 -2.58
N ASN A 54 5.82 -14.67 -3.56
CA ASN A 54 5.97 -15.99 -4.17
C ASN A 54 7.01 -16.87 -3.46
N LEU A 55 8.11 -16.30 -2.97
CA LEU A 55 9.27 -17.05 -2.47
C LEU A 55 9.12 -17.49 -1.00
N HIS A 56 8.39 -16.73 -0.18
CA HIS A 56 8.35 -16.97 1.26
C HIS A 56 7.34 -18.05 1.66
N ARG A 57 7.72 -19.32 1.44
CA ARG A 57 7.01 -20.51 1.96
C ARG A 57 6.92 -20.51 3.49
N SER A 58 7.83 -19.80 4.16
CA SER A 58 7.95 -19.73 5.63
C SER A 58 7.03 -18.68 6.26
N SER A 59 6.39 -17.81 5.47
CA SER A 59 5.46 -16.81 6.01
C SER A 59 4.09 -17.41 6.28
N SER A 60 3.49 -17.04 7.42
CA SER A 60 2.14 -17.50 7.78
C SER A 60 1.12 -17.13 6.70
N PRO A 61 0.06 -17.93 6.49
CA PRO A 61 -1.03 -17.58 5.59
C PRO A 61 -1.60 -16.17 5.85
N GLN A 62 -1.67 -15.75 7.12
CA GLN A 62 -2.11 -14.43 7.54
C GLN A 62 -1.18 -13.32 7.03
N ALA A 63 0.13 -13.48 7.21
CA ALA A 63 1.11 -12.50 6.76
C ALA A 63 1.02 -12.31 5.24
N ARG A 64 0.97 -13.40 4.48
CA ARG A 64 0.82 -13.36 3.02
C ARG A 64 -0.47 -12.65 2.59
N TYR A 65 -1.58 -12.91 3.28
CA TYR A 65 -2.86 -12.25 2.99
C TYR A 65 -2.78 -10.74 3.23
N ILE A 66 -2.30 -10.33 4.41
CA ILE A 66 -2.22 -8.93 4.80
C ILE A 66 -1.29 -8.15 3.88
N ILE A 67 -0.15 -8.73 3.50
CA ILE A 67 0.81 -8.09 2.61
C ILE A 67 0.21 -7.85 1.22
N ARG A 68 -0.48 -8.86 0.67
CA ARG A 68 -1.19 -8.70 -0.60
C ARG A 68 -2.25 -7.60 -0.50
N LEU A 69 -3.03 -7.60 0.58
CA LEU A 69 -4.06 -6.60 0.82
C LEU A 69 -3.48 -5.19 0.96
N MET A 70 -2.41 -5.05 1.75
CA MET A 70 -1.68 -3.79 1.97
C MET A 70 -1.13 -3.22 0.68
N PHE A 71 -0.48 -4.07 -0.13
CA PHE A 71 0.04 -3.68 -1.44
C PHE A 71 -1.10 -3.24 -2.37
N GLN A 72 -2.14 -4.06 -2.51
CA GLN A 72 -3.30 -3.75 -3.35
C GLN A 72 -3.97 -2.43 -2.93
N SER A 73 -4.19 -2.23 -1.63
CA SER A 73 -4.81 -1.01 -1.08
C SER A 73 -3.94 0.23 -1.32
N SER A 74 -2.63 0.12 -1.14
CA SER A 74 -1.69 1.22 -1.37
C SER A 74 -1.69 1.63 -2.84
N ILE A 75 -1.51 0.68 -3.76
CA ILE A 75 -1.51 0.92 -5.21
C ILE A 75 -2.83 1.56 -5.65
N TYR A 76 -3.96 0.99 -5.22
CA TYR A 76 -5.28 1.51 -5.59
C TYR A 76 -5.50 2.94 -5.11
N LEU A 77 -5.17 3.26 -3.86
CA LEU A 77 -5.41 4.59 -3.31
C LEU A 77 -4.41 5.65 -3.81
N ILE A 78 -3.18 5.26 -4.14
CA ILE A 78 -2.22 6.12 -4.86
C ILE A 78 -2.76 6.44 -6.24
N TRP A 79 -3.20 5.42 -6.99
CA TRP A 79 -3.82 5.62 -8.32
C TRP A 79 -5.06 6.50 -8.25
N LYS A 80 -5.91 6.28 -7.24
CA LYS A 80 -7.10 7.10 -6.98
C LYS A 80 -6.75 8.55 -6.70
N GLU A 81 -5.74 8.81 -5.86
CA GLU A 81 -5.26 10.17 -5.59
C GLU A 81 -4.68 10.82 -6.85
N ARG A 82 -3.87 10.10 -7.63
CA ARG A 82 -3.35 10.58 -8.93
C ARG A 82 -4.48 11.02 -9.86
N ASN A 83 -5.51 10.20 -10.02
CA ASN A 83 -6.68 10.56 -10.82
C ASN A 83 -7.47 11.73 -10.21
N LYS A 84 -7.61 11.75 -8.88
CA LYS A 84 -8.26 12.85 -8.17
C LYS A 84 -7.58 14.18 -8.52
N ARG A 85 -6.24 14.26 -8.49
CA ARG A 85 -5.51 15.51 -8.83
C ARG A 85 -5.63 15.94 -10.29
N ILE A 86 -5.84 15.00 -11.21
CA ILE A 86 -6.02 15.29 -12.64
C ILE A 86 -7.43 15.78 -12.93
N PHE A 87 -8.45 15.13 -12.35
CA PHE A 87 -9.85 15.37 -12.70
C PHE A 87 -10.58 16.29 -11.71
N THR A 88 -10.01 16.53 -10.54
CA THR A 88 -10.56 17.40 -9.51
C THR A 88 -9.42 18.27 -8.99
N THR A 89 -9.61 19.57 -8.81
CA THR A 89 -8.59 20.49 -8.26
C THR A 89 -8.28 20.23 -6.77
N GLN A 90 -8.73 19.09 -6.23
CA GLN A 90 -8.58 18.72 -4.84
C GLN A 90 -7.36 17.82 -4.65
N VAL A 91 -6.58 18.09 -3.62
CA VAL A 91 -5.42 17.31 -3.22
C VAL A 91 -5.63 16.70 -1.85
N THR A 92 -5.13 15.48 -1.65
CA THR A 92 -5.07 14.83 -0.34
C THR A 92 -3.60 14.69 0.07
N SER A 93 -3.29 15.00 1.33
CA SER A 93 -1.94 14.81 1.86
C SER A 93 -1.56 13.33 1.91
N ALA A 94 -0.26 13.02 1.92
CA ALA A 94 0.22 11.65 2.07
C ALA A 94 -0.26 11.02 3.39
N PHE A 95 -0.43 11.82 4.45
CA PHE A 95 -1.08 11.37 5.68
C PHE A 95 -2.54 10.96 5.44
N GLY A 96 -3.34 11.78 4.76
CA GLY A 96 -4.73 11.44 4.46
C GLY A 96 -4.87 10.18 3.60
N VAL A 97 -3.99 9.99 2.62
CA VAL A 97 -3.93 8.75 1.83
C VAL A 97 -3.54 7.56 2.70
N ARG A 98 -2.54 7.70 3.59
CA ARG A 98 -2.20 6.64 4.57
C ARG A 98 -3.39 6.29 5.46
N SER A 99 -4.11 7.26 6.00
CA SER A 99 -5.33 6.99 6.80
C SER A 99 -6.39 6.26 5.98
N ALA A 100 -6.57 6.60 4.70
CA ALA A 100 -7.49 5.90 3.82
C ALA A 100 -7.05 4.45 3.53
N VAL A 101 -5.74 4.20 3.37
CA VAL A 101 -5.19 2.85 3.18
C VAL A 101 -5.42 1.99 4.43
N ASP A 102 -5.07 2.51 5.61
CA ASP A 102 -5.28 1.81 6.88
C ASP A 102 -6.76 1.48 7.10
N ARG A 103 -7.66 2.44 6.83
CA ARG A 103 -9.10 2.21 6.89
C ARG A 103 -9.56 1.14 5.89
N GLN A 104 -9.14 1.20 4.63
CA GLN A 104 -9.54 0.21 3.62
C GLN A 104 -9.09 -1.20 4.00
N ILE A 105 -7.88 -1.35 4.56
CA ILE A 105 -7.38 -2.63 5.06
C ILE A 105 -8.27 -3.12 6.20
N ARG A 106 -8.52 -2.29 7.22
CA ARG A 106 -9.37 -2.66 8.38
C ARG A 106 -10.79 -3.04 7.97
N ASP A 107 -11.43 -2.22 7.14
CA ASP A 107 -12.79 -2.47 6.64
C ASP A 107 -12.85 -3.81 5.88
N ARG A 108 -11.83 -4.09 5.06
CA ARG A 108 -11.74 -5.38 4.36
C ARG A 108 -11.55 -6.54 5.34
N LEU A 109 -10.64 -6.42 6.30
CA LEU A 109 -10.37 -7.48 7.28
C LEU A 109 -11.58 -7.75 8.19
N LEU A 110 -12.35 -6.72 8.56
CA LEU A 110 -13.60 -6.83 9.31
C LEU A 110 -14.70 -7.57 8.53
N SER A 111 -14.74 -7.40 7.20
CA SER A 111 -15.74 -8.07 6.35
C SER A 111 -15.47 -9.58 6.15
N ILE A 112 -14.29 -10.06 6.50
CA ILE A 112 -13.92 -11.47 6.33
C ILE A 112 -14.46 -12.26 7.52
N LYS A 113 -15.25 -13.30 7.23
CA LYS A 113 -15.74 -14.21 8.27
C LYS A 113 -14.56 -14.89 8.99
N PRO A 114 -14.60 -15.03 10.32
CA PRO A 114 -13.58 -15.76 11.06
C PRO A 114 -13.40 -17.17 10.48
N SER A 115 -12.15 -17.57 10.26
CA SER A 115 -11.80 -18.90 9.76
C SER A 115 -10.81 -19.58 10.70
N PRO A 116 -10.99 -20.87 11.01
CA PRO A 116 -10.01 -21.64 11.78
C PRO A 116 -8.62 -21.69 11.12
N ALA A 117 -8.55 -21.48 9.80
CA ALA A 117 -7.28 -21.44 9.06
C ALA A 117 -6.42 -20.20 9.37
N PHE A 118 -7.00 -19.18 10.00
CA PHE A 118 -6.33 -17.92 10.34
C PHE A 118 -6.47 -17.65 11.84
N GLN A 119 -5.63 -18.29 12.64
CA GLN A 119 -5.51 -18.05 14.08
C GLN A 119 -4.16 -17.39 14.40
N PRO A 120 -4.13 -16.20 15.00
CA PRO A 120 -5.29 -15.36 15.36
C PRO A 120 -6.00 -14.79 14.13
N PRO A 121 -7.25 -14.28 14.28
CA PRO A 121 -7.98 -13.61 13.20
C PRO A 121 -7.15 -12.53 12.50
N LEU A 122 -7.33 -12.38 11.18
CA LEU A 122 -6.49 -11.50 10.34
C LEU A 122 -6.41 -10.06 10.87
N LEU A 123 -7.50 -9.50 11.38
CA LEU A 123 -7.51 -8.15 11.94
C LEU A 123 -6.65 -8.05 13.21
N GLN A 124 -6.70 -9.05 14.08
CA GLN A 124 -5.88 -9.09 15.28
C GLN A 124 -4.39 -9.25 14.91
N PHE A 125 -4.09 -10.13 13.95
CA PHE A 125 -2.74 -10.29 13.43
C PHE A 125 -2.22 -8.98 12.80
N PHE A 126 -3.07 -8.27 12.04
CA PHE A 126 -2.73 -6.95 11.49
C PHE A 126 -2.35 -5.95 12.57
N PHE A 127 -3.12 -5.86 13.66
CA PHE A 127 -2.79 -4.97 14.77
C PHE A 127 -1.50 -5.37 15.48
N ALA A 128 -1.23 -6.66 15.62
CA ALA A 128 0.04 -7.13 16.19
C ALA A 128 1.24 -6.70 15.33
N CYS A 129 1.12 -6.76 14.00
CA CYS A 129 2.20 -6.34 13.09
C CYS A 129 2.35 -4.82 12.95
N THR A 130 1.32 -4.03 13.27
CA THR A 130 1.30 -2.59 12.94
C THR A 130 1.27 -1.64 14.13
N ARG A 131 1.22 -2.18 15.36
CA ARG A 131 1.37 -1.40 16.59
C ARG A 131 2.78 -0.79 16.64
N PRO A 132 2.91 0.51 16.95
CA PRO A 132 4.19 1.06 17.32
C PRO A 132 4.67 0.40 18.64
N PRO A 133 6.00 0.29 18.86
CA PRO A 133 6.55 -0.15 20.14
C PRO A 133 6.10 0.74 21.30
#